data_AF-A0A498FCN8-F1
#
_entry.id   AF-A0A498FCN8-F1
#
_cell.length_a   1.000
_cell.length_b   1.000
_cell.length_c   1.000
_cell.angle_alpha   90.00
_cell.angle_beta   90.00
_cell.angle_gamma   90.00
#
_symmetry.space_group_name_H-M   'P 1'
#
loop_
_entity.id
_entity.type
_entity.pdbx_description
1 polymer ?
#
loop_
_entity_poly.entity_id
_entity_poly.type
_entity_poly.pdbx_seq_one_letter_code
_entity_poly.pdbx_strand_id
1 'polypeptide(L)'
;MTKQHIFTQIIPERDEPALYINPRSEQIAAFAEEAITVEDQPKVRLLADSDEIKDALYSFLTASKIAELIHREQLSLRTLTEPVQNTIFTTESEAVVPVMG
;
A
#
# COMPACT_ATOMS: atom_id res chain seq x y z
N MET A 1 20.17 -8.89 5.46
CA MET A 1 19.89 -7.44 5.41
C MET A 1 19.55 -7.06 3.97
N THR A 2 18.37 -7.46 3.48
CA THR A 2 17.97 -7.27 2.06
C THR A 2 16.51 -6.85 1.90
N LYS A 3 15.73 -6.78 2.99
CA LYS A 3 14.28 -6.50 2.94
C LYS A 3 13.91 -5.04 2.60
N GLN A 4 14.86 -4.10 2.67
CA GLN A 4 14.57 -2.66 2.53
C GLN A 4 14.64 -2.13 1.09
N HIS A 5 15.25 -2.84 0.14
CA HIS A 5 15.52 -2.26 -1.19
C HIS A 5 14.36 -2.35 -2.19
N ILE A 6 13.42 -3.27 -2.01
CA ILE A 6 12.32 -3.47 -2.96
C ILE A 6 11.22 -2.42 -2.75
N PHE A 7 11.00 -1.98 -1.51
CA PHE A 7 9.84 -1.15 -1.14
C PHE A 7 10.03 0.35 -1.40
N THR A 8 11.23 0.89 -1.20
CA THR A 8 11.55 2.28 -1.54
C THR A 8 11.37 2.59 -3.03
N GLN A 9 11.39 1.59 -3.91
CA GLN A 9 11.14 1.76 -5.34
C GLN A 9 9.66 1.78 -5.73
N ILE A 10 8.74 1.53 -4.78
CA ILE A 10 7.30 1.42 -5.07
C ILE A 10 6.63 2.79 -5.00
N ILE A 11 7.16 3.74 -4.22
CA ILE A 11 6.59 5.08 -4.17
C ILE A 11 7.14 5.88 -5.36
N PRO A 12 6.32 6.17 -6.38
CA PRO A 12 6.76 6.93 -7.53
C PRO A 12 7.16 8.34 -7.05
N GLU A 13 8.25 8.89 -7.58
CA GLU A 13 8.73 10.25 -7.26
C GLU A 13 7.77 11.38 -7.73
N ARG A 14 6.53 11.06 -8.13
CA ARG A 14 5.61 11.97 -8.83
C ARG A 14 4.25 12.06 -8.14
N ASP A 15 3.60 13.22 -8.29
CA ASP A 15 2.22 13.54 -7.86
C ASP A 15 1.11 12.68 -8.51
N GLU A 16 1.45 11.66 -9.29
CA GLU A 16 0.49 10.82 -10.00
C GLU A 16 -0.25 9.91 -8.99
N PRO A 17 -1.60 9.86 -9.01
CA PRO A 17 -2.34 8.93 -8.18
C PRO A 17 -1.92 7.48 -8.45
N ALA A 18 -1.76 6.71 -7.38
CA ALA A 18 -1.36 5.31 -7.47
C ALA A 18 -2.49 4.36 -7.07
N LEU A 19 -2.48 3.16 -7.65
CA LEU A 19 -3.37 2.06 -7.31
C LEU A 19 -2.52 0.87 -6.82
N TYR A 20 -2.81 0.41 -5.61
CA TYR A 20 -2.17 -0.74 -4.99
C TYR A 20 -3.18 -1.89 -4.85
N ILE A 21 -3.05 -2.87 -5.73
CA ILE A 21 -4.01 -3.96 -5.91
C ILE A 21 -3.48 -5.24 -5.27
N ASN A 22 -4.33 -5.89 -4.49
CA ASN A 22 -4.13 -7.18 -3.85
C ASN A 22 -2.82 -7.30 -3.03
N PRO A 23 -2.44 -6.31 -2.21
CA PRO A 23 -1.34 -6.48 -1.26
C PRO A 23 -1.73 -7.46 -0.13
N ARG A 24 -0.74 -8.21 0.35
CA ARG A 24 -0.82 -8.98 1.59
C ARG A 24 -0.71 -8.07 2.81
N SER A 25 -1.21 -8.54 3.95
CA SER A 25 -1.21 -7.83 5.23
C SER A 25 0.16 -7.26 5.61
N GLU A 26 1.23 -8.04 5.44
CA GLU A 26 2.62 -7.60 5.66
C GLU A 26 3.02 -6.43 4.75
N GLN A 27 2.56 -6.44 3.49
CA GLN A 27 2.85 -5.39 2.52
C GLN A 27 2.03 -4.13 2.78
N ILE A 28 0.79 -4.26 3.26
CA ILE A 28 -0.04 -3.14 3.72
C ILE A 28 0.64 -2.45 4.92
N ALA A 29 1.11 -3.24 5.87
CA ALA A 29 1.80 -2.73 7.06
C ALA A 29 3.12 -2.04 6.70
N ALA A 30 3.93 -2.64 5.82
CA ALA A 30 5.17 -2.04 5.33
C ALA A 30 4.91 -0.73 4.58
N PHE A 31 3.89 -0.69 3.70
CA PHE A 31 3.49 0.54 3.02
C PHE A 31 3.13 1.65 4.03
N ALA A 32 2.31 1.35 5.04
CA ALA A 32 1.92 2.36 6.03
C ALA A 32 3.10 2.88 6.86
N GLU A 33 4.10 2.04 7.13
CA GLU A 33 5.34 2.42 7.82
C GLU A 33 6.16 3.43 7.03
N GLU A 34 6.27 3.23 5.71
CA GLU A 34 7.05 4.11 4.84
C GLU A 34 6.26 5.38 4.51
N ALA A 35 5.02 5.22 4.07
CA ALA A 35 4.15 6.29 3.60
C ALA A 35 3.90 7.39 4.66
N ILE A 36 3.77 7.03 5.94
CA ILE A 36 3.50 8.00 7.00
C ILE A 36 4.64 9.02 7.19
N THR A 37 5.85 8.69 6.75
CA THR A 37 7.03 9.54 6.89
C THR A 37 7.17 10.57 5.77
N VAL A 38 6.35 10.47 4.72
CA VAL A 38 6.37 11.36 3.55
C VAL A 38 5.22 12.35 3.65
N GLU A 39 5.53 13.63 3.83
CA GLU A 39 4.50 14.68 4.04
C GLU A 39 3.61 14.87 2.81
N ASP A 40 4.17 14.86 1.60
CA ASP A 40 3.47 15.08 0.33
C ASP A 40 3.50 13.84 -0.57
N GLN A 41 3.09 12.67 -0.04
CA GLN A 41 3.02 11.46 -0.88
C GLN A 41 1.85 11.52 -1.89
N PRO A 42 1.99 10.88 -3.06
CA PRO A 42 0.87 10.72 -3.99
C PRO A 42 -0.31 9.98 -3.35
N LYS A 43 -1.52 10.33 -3.76
CA LYS A 43 -2.73 9.66 -3.27
C LYS A 43 -2.76 8.20 -3.71
N VAL A 44 -2.78 7.28 -2.75
CA VAL A 44 -2.84 5.83 -3.00
C VAL A 44 -4.25 5.30 -2.79
N ARG A 45 -4.75 4.59 -3.80
CA ARG A 45 -5.98 3.80 -3.71
C ARG A 45 -5.58 2.34 -3.50
N LEU A 46 -5.90 1.78 -2.35
CA LEU A 46 -5.57 0.41 -2.00
C LEU A 46 -6.82 -0.47 -2.13
N LEU A 47 -6.70 -1.54 -2.89
CA LEU A 47 -7.76 -2.52 -3.13
C LEU A 47 -7.24 -3.91 -2.75
N ALA A 48 -7.68 -4.47 -1.62
CA ALA A 48 -7.17 -5.74 -1.11
C ALA A 48 -8.27 -6.68 -0.64
N ASP A 49 -7.92 -7.93 -0.33
CA ASP A 49 -8.83 -8.84 0.36
C ASP A 49 -9.21 -8.27 1.73
N SER A 50 -10.47 -8.45 2.14
CA SER A 50 -10.95 -7.93 3.42
C SER A 50 -10.22 -8.51 4.62
N ASP A 51 -9.76 -9.76 4.52
CA ASP A 51 -9.05 -10.43 5.61
C ASP A 51 -7.60 -9.92 5.70
N GLU A 52 -6.93 -9.67 4.57
CA GLU A 52 -5.59 -9.06 4.55
C GLU A 52 -5.60 -7.64 5.14
N ILE A 53 -6.66 -6.86 4.90
CA ILE A 53 -6.85 -5.55 5.53
C ILE A 53 -7.03 -5.69 7.05
N LYS A 54 -7.89 -6.61 7.50
CA LYS A 54 -8.13 -6.83 8.94
C LYS A 54 -6.84 -7.25 9.65
N ASP A 55 -6.09 -8.17 9.03
CA ASP A 55 -4.84 -8.68 9.58
C ASP A 55 -3.78 -7.58 9.68
N ALA A 56 -3.65 -6.71 8.67
CA ALA A 56 -2.76 -5.56 8.74
C ALA A 56 -3.16 -4.58 9.86
N LEU A 57 -4.46 -4.37 10.05
CA LEU A 57 -5.01 -3.48 11.09
C LEU A 57 -4.99 -4.10 12.50
N TYR A 58 -4.61 -5.36 12.65
CA TYR A 58 -4.56 -6.03 13.96
C TYR A 58 -3.56 -5.35 14.93
N SER A 59 -2.47 -4.80 14.40
CA SER A 59 -1.51 -4.01 15.16
C SER A 59 -2.03 -2.57 15.34
N PHE A 60 -2.18 -2.12 16.59
CA PHE A 60 -2.60 -0.74 16.90
C PHE A 60 -1.71 0.31 16.22
N LEU A 61 -0.39 0.08 16.17
CA LEU A 61 0.53 1.02 15.53
C LEU A 61 0.27 1.12 14.02
N THR A 62 0.12 -0.02 13.35
CA THR A 62 -0.18 -0.06 11.91
C THR A 62 -1.54 0.56 11.61
N ALA A 63 -2.55 0.24 12.41
CA ALA A 63 -3.88 0.82 12.29
C ALA A 63 -3.87 2.35 12.47
N SER A 64 -3.09 2.86 13.43
CA SER A 64 -2.96 4.31 13.66
C SER A 64 -2.32 5.02 12.47
N LYS A 65 -1.27 4.43 11.88
CA LYS A 65 -0.62 4.97 10.67
C LYS A 65 -1.59 4.99 9.50
N ILE A 66 -2.30 3.90 9.25
CA ILE A 66 -3.30 3.81 8.19
C ILE A 66 -4.42 4.83 8.40
N ALA A 67 -4.92 4.97 9.62
CA ALA A 67 -5.95 5.96 9.96
C ALA A 67 -5.48 7.39 9.68
N GLU A 68 -4.23 7.72 10.03
CA GLU A 68 -3.64 9.02 9.75
C GLU A 68 -3.46 9.28 8.24
N LEU A 69 -3.02 8.28 7.48
CA LEU A 69 -2.92 8.39 6.02
C LEU A 69 -4.28 8.61 5.34
N ILE A 70 -5.33 7.96 5.86
CA ILE A 70 -6.72 8.20 5.41
C ILE A 70 -7.18 9.61 5.79
N HIS A 71 -6.86 10.06 7.01
CA HIS A 71 -7.20 11.40 7.49
C HIS A 71 -6.58 12.50 6.62
N ARG A 72 -5.34 12.30 6.16
CA ARG A 72 -4.64 13.18 5.22
C ARG A 72 -5.12 13.09 3.77
N GLU A 73 -6.12 12.26 3.49
CA GLU A 73 -6.59 11.92 2.14
C GLU A 73 -5.49 11.34 1.21
N GLN A 74 -4.42 10.81 1.79
CA GLN A 74 -3.31 10.20 1.05
C GLN A 74 -3.52 8.71 0.81
N LEU A 75 -4.40 8.08 1.59
CA LEU A 75 -4.79 6.68 1.42
C LEU A 75 -6.31 6.54 1.37
N SER A 76 -6.80 5.68 0.47
CA SER A 76 -8.17 5.18 0.51
C SER A 76 -8.16 3.66 0.42
N LEU A 77 -9.05 3.01 1.17
CA LEU A 77 -9.15 1.55 1.23
C LEU A 77 -10.45 1.07 0.59
N ARG A 78 -10.37 0.02 -0.22
CA ARG A 78 -11.51 -0.74 -0.73
C ARG A 78 -11.20 -2.24 -0.67
N THR A 79 -12.25 -3.04 -0.66
CA THR A 79 -12.14 -4.50 -0.67
C THR A 79 -12.36 -5.05 -2.07
N LEU A 80 -11.57 -6.06 -2.44
CA LEU A 80 -11.81 -6.86 -3.63
C LEU A 80 -13.13 -7.63 -3.50
N THR A 81 -13.87 -7.73 -4.61
CA THR A 81 -15.11 -8.53 -4.70
C THR A 81 -14.88 -9.89 -5.35
N GLU A 82 -13.75 -10.06 -6.05
CA GLU A 82 -13.34 -11.28 -6.72
C GLU A 82 -11.89 -11.59 -6.38
N PRO A 83 -11.49 -12.88 -6.31
CA PRO A 83 -10.11 -13.26 -6.03
C PRO A 83 -9.16 -12.79 -7.14
N VAL A 84 -8.04 -12.17 -6.75
CA VAL A 84 -6.96 -11.77 -7.66
C VAL A 84 -5.69 -12.52 -7.28
N GLN A 85 -4.91 -12.94 -8.27
CA GLN A 85 -3.68 -13.73 -8.03
C GLN A 85 -2.44 -12.85 -7.86
N ASN A 86 -2.35 -11.77 -8.62
CA ASN A 86 -1.17 -10.90 -8.63
C ASN A 86 -1.36 -9.73 -7.68
N THR A 87 -0.28 -9.36 -7.00
CA THR A 87 -0.15 -8.03 -6.39
C THR A 87 0.39 -7.07 -7.45
N ILE A 88 -0.19 -5.87 -7.57
CA ILE A 88 0.24 -4.87 -8.55
C ILE A 88 0.24 -3.51 -7.87
N PHE A 89 1.30 -2.74 -8.05
CA PHE A 89 1.33 -1.32 -7.74
C PHE A 89 1.49 -0.53 -9.04
N THR A 90 0.63 0.43 -9.33
CA THR A 90 0.66 1.14 -10.62
C THR A 90 0.31 2.61 -10.47
N THR A 91 0.91 3.45 -11.31
CA THR A 91 0.46 4.81 -11.62
C THR A 91 -0.16 4.81 -13.02
N GLU A 92 -0.44 5.99 -13.56
CA GLU A 92 -0.81 6.14 -14.97
C GLU A 92 0.34 5.80 -15.92
N SER A 93 1.58 6.02 -15.49
CA SER A 93 2.77 5.92 -16.33
C SER A 93 3.53 4.60 -16.18
N GLU A 94 3.42 3.92 -15.03
CA GLU A 94 4.24 2.75 -14.71
C GLU A 94 3.48 1.72 -13.87
N ALA A 95 3.78 0.44 -14.07
CA ALA A 95 3.26 -0.67 -13.27
C ALA A 95 4.41 -1.55 -12.75
N VAL A 96 4.42 -1.79 -11.44
CA VAL A 96 5.35 -2.65 -10.72
C VAL A 96 4.60 -3.88 -10.22
N VAL A 97 5.10 -5.07 -10.57
CA VAL A 97 4.61 -6.34 -10.05
C VAL A 97 5.68 -6.87 -9.10
N PRO A 98 5.46 -6.83 -7.76
CA PRO A 98 6.40 -7.40 -6.82
C PRO A 98 6.46 -8.92 -7.04
N VAL A 99 7.62 -9.41 -7.46
CA VAL A 99 7.89 -10.84 -7.57
C VAL A 99 8.38 -11.31 -6.21
N MET A 100 7.51 -11.98 -5.45
CA MET A 100 7.94 -12.65 -4.23
C MET A 100 8.66 -13.95 -4.58
N GLY A 101 9.91 -14.08 -4.12
CA GLY A 101 10.68 -15.32 -4.10
C GLY A 101 10.81 -15.88 -2.69
#